data_AF-A0A8S2W8N2-F1
#
_entry.id   AF-A0A8S2W8N2-F1
#
_cell.length_a   1.000
_cell.length_b   1.000
_cell.length_c   1.000
_cell.angle_alpha   90.00
_cell.angle_beta   90.00
_cell.angle_gamma   90.00
#
_symmetry.space_group_name_H-M   'P 1'
#
loop_
_entity.id
_entity.type
_entity.pdbx_description
1 polymer ?
#
loop_
_entity_poly.entity_id
_entity_poly.type
_entity_poly.pdbx_seq_one_letter_code
_entity_poly.pdbx_strand_id
1 'polypeptide(L)' 'QSPDIAGAVHEKKADDDIGAGDQGLMFGYATDETEECMPLTVVLSHQLNAKMAELRRNGTLDYLRPDSKTQV' A
#
# COMPACT_ATOMS: atom_id res chain seq x y z
N GLN A 1 -1.77 -16.05 -16.97
CA GLN A 1 -1.38 -16.88 -15.82
C GLN A 1 -0.89 -18.23 -16.37
N SER A 2 0.13 -18.86 -15.78
CA SER A 2 0.53 -20.22 -16.18
C SER A 2 -0.62 -21.21 -15.93
N PRO A 3 -0.91 -22.15 -16.85
CA PRO A 3 -1.95 -23.18 -16.63
C PRO A 3 -1.72 -24.02 -15.38
N ASP A 4 -0.46 -24.34 -15.06
CA ASP A 4 -0.11 -25.12 -13.87
C ASP A 4 -0.45 -24.37 -12.58
N ILE A 5 -0.27 -23.04 -12.58
CA ILE A 5 -0.62 -22.18 -11.45
C ILE A 5 -2.15 -22.02 -11.37
N ALA A 6 -2.82 -21.82 -12.51
CA ALA A 6 -4.28 -21.70 -12.54
C ALA A 6 -4.97 -22.96 -11.98
N GLY A 7 -4.49 -24.14 -12.38
CA GLY A 7 -4.93 -25.44 -11.87
C GLY A 7 -4.73 -25.62 -10.36
N ALA A 8 -3.59 -25.16 -9.83
CA ALA A 8 -3.29 -25.24 -8.40
C ALA A 8 -4.11 -24.25 -7.56
N VAL A 9 -4.45 -23.08 -8.11
CA VAL A 9 -5.05 -21.97 -7.37
C VAL A 9 -6.57 -21.98 -7.41
N HIS A 10 -7.19 -22.04 -8.59
CA HIS A 10 -8.64 -21.76 -8.72
C HIS A 10 -9.41 -22.60 -9.74
N GLU A 11 -8.77 -23.23 -10.73
CA GLU A 11 -9.54 -23.95 -11.76
C GLU A 11 -10.34 -25.12 -11.17
N LYS A 12 -11.64 -25.13 -11.45
CA LYS A 12 -12.60 -26.15 -10.97
C LYS A 12 -12.70 -26.25 -9.44
N LYS A 13 -12.33 -25.19 -8.72
CA LYS A 13 -12.51 -25.05 -7.27
C LYS A 13 -13.68 -24.12 -6.98
N ALA A 14 -14.37 -24.34 -5.87
CA ALA A 14 -15.32 -23.36 -5.33
C ALA A 14 -14.56 -22.17 -4.74
N ASP A 15 -15.22 -21.02 -4.59
CA ASP A 15 -14.57 -19.78 -4.13
C ASP A 15 -13.97 -19.90 -2.72
N ASP A 16 -14.58 -20.68 -1.83
CA ASP A 16 -14.08 -20.91 -0.46
C ASP A 16 -12.90 -21.91 -0.42
N ASP A 17 -12.64 -22.63 -1.52
CA ASP A 17 -11.60 -23.67 -1.64
C ASP A 17 -10.40 -23.21 -2.48
N ILE A 18 -10.31 -21.91 -2.81
CA ILE A 18 -9.18 -21.38 -3.58
C ILE A 18 -7.87 -21.50 -2.79
N GLY A 19 -6.82 -21.95 -3.48
CA GLY A 19 -5.48 -22.05 -2.90
C GLY A 19 -4.76 -20.70 -2.90
N ALA A 20 -3.73 -20.56 -2.06
CA ALA A 20 -2.81 -19.43 -2.15
C ALA A 20 -2.16 -19.40 -3.55
N GLY A 21 -2.04 -18.20 -4.13
CA GLY A 21 -1.42 -18.00 -5.45
C GLY A 21 0.07 -18.35 -5.50
N ASP A 22 0.74 -18.25 -4.36
CA ASP A 22 2.14 -18.57 -4.16
C ASP A 22 2.41 -18.77 -2.65
N GLN A 23 3.59 -19.28 -2.31
CA GLN A 23 4.08 -19.31 -0.93
C GLN A 23 4.48 -17.91 -0.45
N GLY A 24 4.19 -17.58 0.80
CA GLY A 24 4.56 -16.29 1.37
C GLY A 24 4.29 -16.20 2.87
N LEU A 25 4.92 -15.21 3.51
CA LEU A 25 4.69 -14.85 4.91
C LEU A 25 4.08 -13.44 4.95
N MET A 26 3.08 -13.23 5.79
CA MET A 26 2.38 -11.97 5.93
C MET A 26 2.38 -11.54 7.40
N PHE A 27 2.65 -10.26 7.64
CA PHE A 27 2.58 -9.65 8.98
C PHE A 27 1.56 -8.52 8.96
N GLY A 28 0.73 -8.47 9.99
CA GLY A 28 -0.12 -7.33 10.31
C GLY A 28 0.43 -6.60 11.54
N TYR A 29 0.32 -5.28 11.57
CA TYR A 29 0.73 -4.44 12.69
C TYR A 29 -0.30 -3.34 12.92
N ALA A 30 -0.54 -3.00 14.18
CA ALA A 30 -1.38 -1.88 14.61
C ALA A 30 -0.85 -1.35 15.95
N THR A 31 -0.97 -0.04 16.17
CA THR A 31 -0.54 0.66 17.40
C THR A 31 -1.50 1.81 17.69
N ASP A 32 -1.72 2.17 18.95
CA ASP A 32 -2.66 3.23 19.36
C ASP A 32 -2.05 4.65 19.35
N GLU A 33 -0.84 4.80 18.81
CA GLU A 33 -0.16 6.09 18.67
C GLU A 33 -0.93 7.11 17.80
N THR A 34 -1.76 6.64 16.86
CA THR A 34 -2.63 7.49 16.02
C THR A 34 -4.05 6.91 15.90
N GLU A 35 -5.01 7.72 15.46
CA GLU A 35 -6.42 7.32 15.27
C GLU A 35 -6.59 6.25 14.18
N GLU A 36 -5.70 6.22 13.18
CA GLU A 36 -5.66 5.22 12.11
C GLU A 36 -4.95 3.93 12.50
N CYS A 37 -4.57 3.80 13.77
CA CYS A 37 -3.86 2.66 14.35
C CYS A 37 -2.48 2.37 13.73
N MET A 38 -1.74 3.41 13.35
CA MET A 38 -0.44 3.30 12.65
C MET A 38 0.68 4.01 13.43
N PRO A 39 1.96 3.63 13.26
CA PRO A 39 3.08 4.37 13.86
C PRO A 39 3.09 5.82 13.40
N LEU A 40 3.26 6.76 14.34
CA LEU A 40 3.21 8.19 14.03
C LEU A 40 4.26 8.60 12.98
N THR A 41 5.43 7.96 12.98
CA THR A 41 6.53 8.23 12.04
C THR A 41 6.16 7.98 10.57
N VAL A 42 5.47 6.87 10.27
CA VAL A 42 5.03 6.55 8.90
C VAL A 42 3.84 7.41 8.49
N VAL A 43 2.93 7.71 9.42
CA VAL A 43 1.78 8.59 9.18
C VAL A 43 2.26 9.97 8.73
N LEU A 44 3.18 10.58 9.48
CA LEU A 44 3.71 11.91 9.14
C LEU A 44 4.48 11.91 7.81
N SER A 45 5.32 10.90 7.59
CA SER A 45 6.08 10.76 6.33
C SER A 45 5.15 10.65 5.11
N HIS A 46 4.07 9.88 5.20
CA HIS A 46 3.06 9.80 4.14
C HIS A 46 2.32 11.12 3.93
N GLN A 47 1.91 11.78 5.02
CA GLN A 47 1.18 13.05 4.97
C GLN A 47 2.02 14.18 4.33
N LEU A 48 3.33 14.23 4.57
CA LEU A 48 4.22 15.20 3.94
C LEU A 48 4.24 15.07 2.41
N ASN A 49 4.42 13.85 1.88
CA ASN A 49 4.36 13.62 0.43
C ASN A 49 2.98 13.91 -0.14
N ALA A 50 1.91 13.53 0.56
CA ALA A 50 0.54 13.81 0.15
C ALA A 50 0.29 15.33 0.07
N LYS A 51 0.77 16.11 1.04
CA LYS A 51 0.63 17.56 1.04
C LYS A 51 1.43 18.22 -0.07
N MET A 52 2.67 17.79 -0.33
CA MET A 52 3.45 18.27 -1.47
C MET A 52 2.74 17.99 -2.80
N ALA A 53 2.15 16.80 -2.96
CA ALA A 53 1.37 16.45 -4.15
C ALA A 53 0.10 17.32 -4.29
N GLU A 54 -0.60 17.62 -3.21
CA GLU A 54 -1.75 18.54 -3.19
C GLU A 54 -1.34 19.94 -3.66
N LEU A 55 -0.31 20.52 -3.02
CA LEU A 55 0.18 21.87 -3.32
C LEU A 55 0.74 21.99 -4.75
N ARG A 56 1.31 20.91 -5.27
CA ARG A 56 1.73 20.83 -6.68
C ARG A 56 0.52 20.81 -7.61
N ARG A 57 -0.50 19.99 -7.33
CA ARG A 57 -1.68 19.82 -8.20
C ARG A 57 -2.59 21.05 -8.20
N ASN A 58 -2.67 21.78 -7.09
CA ASN A 58 -3.50 22.98 -6.98
C ASN A 58 -2.78 24.28 -7.39
N GLY A 59 -1.51 24.19 -7.79
CA GLY A 59 -0.71 25.33 -8.27
C GLY A 59 -0.18 26.26 -7.17
N THR A 60 -0.38 25.95 -5.88
CA THR A 60 0.21 26.74 -4.77
C THR A 60 1.73 26.69 -4.82
N LEU A 61 2.29 25.52 -5.17
CA LEU A 61 3.71 25.30 -5.41
C LEU A 61 3.91 24.80 -6.84
N ASP A 62 3.74 25.70 -7.79
CA ASP A 62 3.79 25.45 -9.24
C ASP A 62 5.16 24.94 -9.76
N TYR A 63 6.24 25.24 -9.04
CA TYR A 63 7.59 24.78 -9.37
C TYR A 63 7.87 23.32 -8.97
N LEU A 64 7.02 22.69 -8.15
CA LEU A 64 7.23 21.32 -7.71
C LEU A 64 6.98 20.31 -8.85
N ARG A 65 7.84 19.28 -8.90
CA ARG A 65 7.69 18.12 -9.78
C ARG A 65 7.19 16.89 -8.99
N PRO A 66 6.76 15.80 -9.65
CA PRO A 66 6.11 14.68 -8.96
C PRO A 66 6.98 13.84 -8.03
N ASP A 67 8.30 13.78 -8.26
CA ASP A 67 9.22 12.99 -7.43
C ASP A 67 9.52 13.72 -6.11
N SER A 68 9.34 13.01 -4.99
CA SER A 68 9.58 13.53 -3.64
C SER A 68 9.87 12.39 -2.66
N LYS A 69 10.61 12.71 -1.59
CA LYS A 69 10.98 11.80 -0.50
C LYS A 69 10.94 12.55 0.82
N THR A 70 10.54 11.87 1.89
CA THR A 70 10.41 12.43 3.24
C THR A 70 10.93 11.42 4.26
N GLN A 71 11.45 11.90 5.39
CA GLN A 71 11.87 11.08 6.52
C GLN A 71 11.60 11.88 7.81
N VAL A 72 11.01 11.22 8.80
CA VAL A 72 10.68 11.78 10.12
C VAL A 72 11.22 10.83 11.18
#